data_AF-A0A7W1KW49-F1
#
_entry.id   AF-A0A7W1KW49-F1
#
_cell.length_a   1.000
_cell.length_b   1.000
_cell.length_c   1.000
_cell.angle_alpha   90.00
_cell.angle_beta   90.00
_cell.angle_gamma   90.00
#
_symmetry.space_group_name_H-M   'P 1'
#
loop_
_entity.id
_entity.type
_entity.pdbx_description
1 polymer ?
#
loop_
_entity_poly.entity_id
_entity_poly.type
_entity_poly.pdbx_seq_one_letter_code
_entity_poly.pdbx_strand_id
1 'polypeptide(L)' 'MARIDEVDQSGIDNYTRQVFAAQVKKWGAPLLNHLSYARRPSIFRGARGMWMGIDASGLIDGRLQALVNRRVASLNGCEF' A
#
# COMPACT_ATOMS: atom_id res chain seq x y z
N MET A 1 -15.42 5.56 2.64
CA MET A 1 -14.98 6.31 1.44
C MET A 1 -13.88 7.29 1.86
N ALA A 2 -12.78 7.39 1.13
CA ALA A 2 -11.69 8.29 1.52
C ALA A 2 -12.15 9.76 1.51
N ARG A 3 -11.68 10.57 2.46
CA ARG A 3 -11.95 12.03 2.51
C ARG A 3 -11.12 12.83 1.50
N ILE A 4 -10.23 12.15 0.79
CA ILE A 4 -9.22 12.71 -0.09
C ILE A 4 -9.40 12.02 -1.43
N ASP A 5 -9.48 12.79 -2.51
CA ASP A 5 -9.55 12.22 -3.87
C ASP A 5 -8.32 11.37 -4.16
N GLU A 6 -8.47 10.40 -5.06
CA GLU A 6 -7.38 9.59 -5.57
C GLU A 6 -6.39 10.42 -6.40
N VAL A 7 -5.18 9.87 -6.61
CA VAL A 7 -4.21 10.50 -7.51
C VAL A 7 -4.71 10.48 -8.96
N ASP A 8 -4.46 11.56 -9.69
CA ASP A 8 -4.58 11.53 -11.15
C ASP A 8 -3.50 10.63 -11.75
N GLN A 9 -3.90 9.51 -12.33
CA GLN A 9 -3.01 8.51 -12.90
C GLN A 9 -2.33 8.96 -14.20
N SER A 10 -2.78 10.07 -14.82
CA SER A 10 -2.12 10.61 -16.02
C SER A 10 -0.74 11.17 -15.68
N GLY A 11 -0.61 11.85 -14.54
CA GLY A 11 0.60 12.58 -14.12
C GLY A 11 1.53 11.87 -13.12
N ILE A 12 1.29 10.59 -12.78
CA ILE A 12 2.16 9.87 -11.84
C ILE A 12 3.52 9.50 -12.45
N ASP A 13 4.54 9.46 -11.60
CA ASP A 13 5.90 9.08 -11.97
C ASP A 13 6.01 7.58 -12.33
N ASN A 14 7.06 7.23 -13.05
CA ASN A 14 7.27 5.88 -13.58
C ASN A 14 7.30 4.79 -12.49
N TYR A 15 7.86 5.08 -11.32
CA TYR A 15 7.91 4.11 -10.23
C TYR A 15 6.49 3.81 -9.72
N THR A 16 5.69 4.84 -9.44
CA THR A 16 4.31 4.68 -8.99
C THR A 16 3.47 3.93 -10.03
N ARG A 17 3.64 4.24 -11.32
CA ARG A 17 2.97 3.55 -12.42
C ARG A 17 3.29 2.06 -12.47
N GLN A 18 4.56 1.69 -12.30
CA GLN A 18 4.99 0.29 -12.26
C GLN A 18 4.40 -0.46 -11.05
N VAL A 19 4.36 0.19 -9.88
CA VAL A 19 3.71 -0.39 -8.69
C VAL A 19 2.24 -0.65 -8.98
N PHE A 20 1.50 0.32 -9.51
CA PHE A 20 0.07 0.14 -9.83
C PHE A 20 -0.15 -0.97 -10.86
N ALA A 21 0.67 -1.04 -11.91
CA ALA A 21 0.58 -2.12 -12.89
C ALA A 21 0.79 -3.51 -12.26
N ALA A 22 1.75 -3.63 -11.33
CA ALA A 22 1.97 -4.88 -10.59
C ALA A 22 0.77 -5.24 -9.69
N GLN A 23 0.14 -4.24 -9.07
CA GLN A 23 -1.08 -4.45 -8.26
C GLN A 23 -2.26 -4.88 -9.12
N VAL A 24 -2.49 -4.22 -10.26
CA VAL A 24 -3.53 -4.62 -11.23
C VAL A 24 -3.31 -6.05 -11.70
N LYS A 25 -2.07 -6.42 -12.04
CA LYS A 25 -1.75 -7.80 -12.44
C LYS A 25 -2.07 -8.83 -11.34
N LYS A 26 -1.87 -8.47 -10.07
CA LYS A 26 -2.05 -9.39 -8.94
C LYS A 26 -3.48 -9.44 -8.39
N TRP A 27 -4.16 -8.30 -8.39
CA TRP A 27 -5.42 -8.07 -7.65
C TRP A 27 -6.54 -7.46 -8.50
N GLY A 28 -6.30 -7.17 -9.78
CA GLY A 28 -7.29 -6.59 -10.70
C GLY A 28 -7.42 -5.06 -10.62
N ALA A 29 -6.93 -4.44 -9.56
CA ALA A 29 -6.93 -2.98 -9.38
C ALA A 29 -5.77 -2.52 -8.47
N PRO A 30 -5.37 -1.24 -8.52
CA PRO A 30 -4.52 -0.64 -7.50
C PRO A 30 -5.24 -0.64 -6.13
N LEU A 31 -4.47 -0.74 -5.05
CA LEU A 31 -5.03 -0.67 -3.69
C LEU A 31 -5.46 0.77 -3.37
N LEU A 32 -6.60 0.95 -2.70
CA LEU A 32 -7.17 2.27 -2.40
C LEU A 32 -6.22 3.17 -1.59
N ASN A 33 -5.49 2.60 -0.63
CA ASN A 33 -4.49 3.34 0.14
C ASN A 33 -3.33 3.83 -0.73
N HIS A 34 -2.94 3.05 -1.74
CA HIS A 34 -1.87 3.40 -2.68
C HIS A 34 -2.29 4.55 -3.60
N LEU A 35 -3.56 4.58 -4.03
CA LEU A 35 -4.13 5.70 -4.79
C LEU A 35 -4.13 7.00 -3.98
N SER A 36 -4.40 6.92 -2.68
CA SER A 36 -4.34 8.08 -1.77
C SER A 36 -2.90 8.56 -1.54
N TYR A 37 -1.98 7.66 -1.20
CA TYR A 37 -0.59 8.02 -0.92
C TYR A 37 0.16 8.55 -2.14
N ALA A 38 -0.15 8.05 -3.33
CA ALA A 38 0.50 8.44 -4.58
C ALA A 38 0.33 9.94 -4.93
N ARG A 39 -0.63 10.65 -4.31
CA ARG A 39 -0.72 12.12 -4.40
C ARG A 39 0.54 12.83 -3.94
N ARG A 40 1.34 12.19 -3.08
CA ARG A 40 2.62 12.68 -2.59
C ARG A 40 3.68 11.60 -2.80
N PRO A 41 4.48 11.68 -3.88
CA PRO A 41 5.44 10.62 -4.23
C PRO A 41 6.43 10.26 -3.11
N SER A 42 6.84 11.23 -2.29
CA SER A 42 7.70 10.98 -1.12
C SER A 42 7.01 10.13 -0.05
N ILE A 43 5.74 10.41 0.25
CA ILE A 43 4.93 9.64 1.21
C ILE A 43 4.68 8.23 0.66
N PHE A 44 4.32 8.12 -0.62
CA PHE A 44 4.12 6.82 -1.28
C PHE A 44 5.35 5.92 -1.17
N ARG A 45 6.53 6.47 -1.50
CA ARG A 45 7.81 5.75 -1.40
C ARG A 45 8.16 5.39 0.04
N GLY A 46 7.93 6.29 1.00
CA GLY A 46 8.16 6.02 2.42
C GLY A 46 7.29 4.87 2.95
N ALA A 47 5.98 4.93 2.70
CA ALA A 47 5.05 3.88 3.12
C ALA A 47 5.39 2.52 2.47
N ARG A 48 5.72 2.52 1.17
CA ARG A 48 6.15 1.32 0.45
C ARG A 48 7.47 0.75 0.98
N GLY A 49 8.45 1.62 1.25
CA GLY A 49 9.75 1.26 1.80
C GLY A 49 9.63 0.63 3.18
N MET A 50 8.77 1.16 4.05
CA MET A 50 8.48 0.56 5.36
C MET A 50 7.95 -0.88 5.21
N TRP A 51 6.94 -1.10 4.37
CA TRP A 51 6.40 -2.45 4.14
C TRP A 51 7.41 -3.41 3.53
N MET A 52 8.24 -2.93 2.60
CA MET A 52 9.34 -3.73 2.03
C MET A 52 10.40 -4.08 3.09
N GLY A 53 10.71 -3.16 4.00
CA GLY A 53 11.63 -3.42 5.11
C GLY A 53 11.13 -4.49 6.07
N ILE A 54 9.82 -4.50 6.37
CA ILE A 54 9.23 -5.54 7.22
C ILE A 54 9.31 -6.90 6.51
N ASP A 55 8.93 -6.97 5.23
CA ASP A 55 8.99 -8.21 4.42
C ASP A 55 10.43 -8.74 4.32
N ALA A 56 11.39 -7.86 4.01
CA ALA A 56 12.80 -8.20 3.89
C ALA A 56 13.47 -8.58 5.23
N SER A 57 12.89 -8.18 6.38
CA SER A 57 13.47 -8.51 7.69
C SER A 57 13.47 -10.01 7.98
N GLY A 58 12.52 -10.76 7.42
CA GLY A 58 12.39 -12.21 7.62
C GLY A 58 12.17 -12.66 9.07
N LEU A 59 11.90 -11.73 10.00
CA LEU A 59 11.76 -12.03 11.43
C LEU A 59 10.48 -12.82 11.74
N ILE A 60 9.45 -12.65 10.92
CA ILE A 60 8.21 -13.43 10.95
C ILE A 60 7.82 -13.82 9.53
N ASP A 61 7.15 -14.96 9.37
CA ASP A 61 6.68 -15.38 8.05
C ASP A 61 5.55 -14.47 7.53
N GLY A 62 5.41 -14.39 6.22
CA GLY A 62 4.43 -13.49 5.59
C GLY A 62 2.97 -13.79 5.93
N ARG A 63 2.61 -15.02 6.29
CA ARG A 63 1.23 -15.35 6.72
C ARG A 63 1.00 -14.83 8.13
N LEU A 64 1.94 -15.02 9.05
CA LEU A 64 1.86 -14.45 10.39
C LEU A 64 1.85 -12.91 10.34
N GLN A 65 2.66 -12.28 9.49
CA GLN A 65 2.65 -10.84 9.30
C GLN A 65 1.25 -10.32 8.90
N ALA A 66 0.57 -11.01 7.98
CA ALA A 66 -0.79 -10.64 7.57
C ALA A 66 -1.81 -10.79 8.72
N LEU A 67 -1.72 -11.86 9.52
CA LEU A 67 -2.59 -12.08 10.68
C LEU A 67 -2.37 -11.04 11.79
N VAL A 68 -1.11 -10.70 12.08
CA VAL A 68 -0.76 -9.65 13.04
C VAL A 68 -1.29 -8.30 12.58
N ASN A 69 -1.08 -7.93 11.32
CA ASN A 69 -1.61 -6.69 10.76
C ASN A 69 -3.13 -6.63 10.90
N ARG A 70 -3.85 -7.70 10.51
CA ARG A 70 -5.31 -7.77 10.65
C ARG A 70 -5.76 -7.64 12.11
N ARG A 71 -5.04 -8.26 13.06
CA ARG A 71 -5.38 -8.15 14.49
C ARG A 71 -5.19 -6.72 14.99
N VAL A 72 -4.09 -6.06 14.64
CA VAL A 72 -3.83 -4.67 15.02
C VAL A 72 -4.86 -3.73 14.39
N ALA A 73 -5.20 -3.92 13.11
CA ALA A 73 -6.24 -3.16 12.42
C ALA A 73 -7.60 -3.27 13.14
N SER A 74 -8.00 -4.50 13.50
CA SER A 74 -9.23 -4.76 14.26
C SER A 74 -9.24 -4.07 15.63
N LEU A 75 -8.12 -4.09 16.36
CA LEU A 75 -8.00 -3.40 17.65
C LEU A 75 -8.14 -1.87 17.53
N ASN A 76 -7.75 -1.30 16.40
CA ASN A 76 -7.86 0.13 16.11
C ASN A 76 -9.17 0.53 15.41
N GLY A 77 -10.07 -0.42 15.14
CA GLY A 77 -11.29 -0.15 14.37
C GLY A 77 -11.02 0.25 12.92
N CYS A 78 -9.90 -0.18 12.33
CA CYS A 78 -9.61 0.03 10.91
C CYS A 78 -10.42 -0.95 10.05
N GLU A 79 -11.40 -0.42 9.32
CA GLU A 79 -12.32 -1.21 8.48
C GLU A 79 -11.70 -1.70 7.15
N PHE A 80 -10.57 -1.09 6.75
CA PHE A 80 -9.85 -1.37 5.50
C PHE A 80 -8.64 -2.28 5.72
#